data_AF-A0A418YIG1-F1
#
_entry.id   AF-A0A418YIG1-F1
#
_cell.length_a   1.000
_cell.length_b   1.000
_cell.length_c   1.000
_cell.angle_alpha   90.00
_cell.angle_beta   90.00
_cell.angle_gamma   90.00
#
_symmetry.space_group_name_H-M   'P 1'
#
loop_
_entity.id
_entity.type
_entity.pdbx_description
1 polymer ?
#
loop_
_entity_poly.entity_id
_entity_poly.type
_entity_poly.pdbx_seq_one_letter_code
_entity_poly.pdbx_strand_id
1 'polypeptide(L)'
;MTSPTLLVIDRQGQPCDYSYPPEQGEQIAAINQTLIKQKCDTLWLTIKVQTNAQESLDQLFACLRQLYRPLMRQKGCHFWVCWQGQTDPMSEAGAKALTQIAALELAAKQVSINFVSTTERMPDAKRQALLDWPQSRYYTAQSMSLTEG
;
A
#
# COMPACT_ATOMS: atom_id res chain seq x y z
N MET A 1 1.41 -20.40 1.67
CA MET A 1 0.80 -19.15 1.16
C MET A 1 1.32 -18.00 2.02
N THR A 2 1.94 -16.99 1.42
CA THR A 2 2.34 -15.77 2.16
C THR A 2 1.24 -14.73 2.01
N SER A 3 0.61 -14.36 3.12
CA SER A 3 -0.43 -13.34 3.13
C SER A 3 0.13 -11.94 2.84
N PRO A 4 -0.67 -11.05 2.22
CA PRO A 4 -0.40 -9.61 2.18
C PRO A 4 -0.01 -9.10 3.56
N THR A 5 1.00 -8.25 3.61
CA THR A 5 1.43 -7.61 4.87
C THR A 5 1.03 -6.16 4.84
N LEU A 6 0.13 -5.77 5.74
CA LEU A 6 -0.23 -4.38 5.95
C LEU A 6 0.56 -3.83 7.14
N LEU A 7 1.29 -2.76 6.91
CA LEU A 7 1.98 -1.97 7.93
C LEU A 7 1.30 -0.61 8.03
N VAL A 8 0.92 -0.22 9.23
CA VAL A 8 0.39 1.12 9.52
C VAL A 8 1.53 1.93 10.13
N ILE A 9 1.75 3.14 9.64
CA ILE A 9 2.83 4.02 10.09
C ILE A 9 2.20 5.30 10.63
N ASP A 10 2.62 5.71 11.82
CA ASP A 10 2.19 6.98 12.39
C ASP A 10 2.91 8.18 11.75
N ARG A 11 2.53 9.39 12.19
CA ARG A 11 3.11 10.64 11.68
C ARG A 11 4.58 10.83 12.01
N GLN A 12 5.13 10.00 12.92
CA GLN A 12 6.52 10.03 13.35
C GLN A 12 7.36 9.00 12.57
N GLY A 13 6.76 8.32 11.59
CA GLY A 13 7.41 7.29 10.80
C GLY A 13 7.54 5.95 11.55
N GLN A 14 6.89 5.81 12.72
CA GLN A 14 6.98 4.59 13.51
C GLN A 14 5.88 3.59 13.11
N PRO A 15 6.22 2.29 12.98
CA PRO A 15 5.23 1.24 12.89
C PRO A 15 4.26 1.31 14.06
N CYS A 16 2.97 1.41 13.76
CA CYS A 16 1.93 1.13 14.73
C CYS A 16 1.88 -0.38 14.95
N ASP A 17 1.75 -0.83 16.21
CA ASP A 17 1.58 -2.24 16.57
C ASP A 17 0.31 -2.82 15.93
N TYR A 18 0.44 -3.28 14.69
CA TYR A 18 -0.59 -4.01 13.96
C TYR A 18 0.08 -5.12 13.16
N SER A 19 0.00 -6.34 13.69
CA SER A 19 0.42 -7.57 13.01
C SER A 19 -0.81 -8.16 12.32
N TYR A 20 -0.78 -8.30 10.99
CA TYR A 20 -1.89 -8.80 10.17
C TYR A 20 -2.00 -10.34 10.23
N PRO A 21 -3.02 -10.96 10.87
CA PRO A 21 -3.27 -12.39 10.78
C PRO A 21 -4.26 -12.71 9.64
N PRO A 22 -4.29 -13.93 9.06
CA PRO A 22 -4.86 -14.20 7.72
C PRO A 22 -6.40 -14.13 7.54
N GLU A 23 -7.21 -13.86 8.57
CA GLU A 23 -8.67 -14.01 8.48
C GLU A 23 -9.42 -12.72 8.06
N GLN A 24 -9.89 -12.69 6.81
CA GLN A 24 -10.25 -11.50 6.01
C GLN A 24 -11.52 -10.70 6.42
N GLY A 25 -12.13 -10.95 7.58
CA GLY A 25 -13.40 -10.29 7.99
C GLY A 25 -13.27 -9.24 9.09
N GLU A 26 -12.56 -9.57 10.17
CA GLU A 26 -12.44 -8.73 11.37
C GLU A 26 -11.36 -7.63 11.23
N GLN A 27 -10.51 -7.75 10.20
CA GLN A 27 -9.34 -6.89 9.93
C GLN A 27 -9.70 -5.43 9.62
N ILE A 28 -10.76 -5.17 8.86
CA ILE A 28 -11.11 -3.80 8.39
C ILE A 28 -11.62 -2.93 9.53
N ALA A 29 -12.35 -3.52 10.49
CA ALA A 29 -12.82 -2.81 11.67
C ALA A 29 -11.62 -2.39 12.55
N ALA A 30 -10.65 -3.29 12.72
CA ALA A 30 -9.43 -3.01 13.47
C ALA A 30 -8.56 -1.95 12.76
N ILE A 31 -8.35 -2.04 11.45
CA ILE A 31 -7.61 -1.01 10.68
C ILE A 31 -8.30 0.35 10.78
N ASN A 32 -9.62 0.41 10.61
CA ASN A 32 -10.37 1.66 10.82
C ASN A 32 -10.12 2.22 12.22
N GLN A 33 -10.18 1.38 13.26
CA GLN A 33 -9.94 1.82 14.62
C GLN A 33 -8.51 2.30 14.83
N THR A 34 -7.51 1.60 14.29
CA THR A 34 -6.09 1.99 14.42
C THR A 34 -5.82 3.32 13.73
N LEU A 35 -6.27 3.48 12.48
CA LEU A 35 -6.11 4.75 11.75
C LEU A 35 -6.77 5.92 12.48
N ILE A 36 -7.97 5.71 13.02
CA ILE A 36 -8.71 6.76 13.74
C ILE A 36 -8.06 7.06 15.10
N LYS A 37 -7.73 6.03 15.89
CA LYS A 37 -7.21 6.18 17.25
C LYS A 37 -5.78 6.71 17.28
N GLN A 38 -4.91 6.24 16.37
CA GLN A 38 -3.49 6.56 16.38
C GLN A 38 -3.12 7.73 15.44
N LYS A 39 -4.10 8.36 14.78
CA LYS A 39 -3.89 9.51 13.87
C LYS A 39 -2.85 9.24 12.79
N CYS A 40 -2.72 7.99 12.36
CA CYS A 40 -1.81 7.58 11.31
C CYS A 40 -2.15 8.31 10.01
N ASP A 41 -1.13 8.85 9.37
CA ASP A 41 -1.26 9.48 8.06
C ASP A 41 -0.72 8.59 6.95
N THR A 42 -0.07 7.45 7.27
CA THR A 42 0.54 6.59 6.26
C THR A 42 0.21 5.11 6.45
N LEU A 43 -0.12 4.44 5.35
CA LEU A 43 -0.31 3.00 5.26
C LEU A 43 0.62 2.41 4.20
N TRP A 44 1.12 1.21 4.47
CA TRP A 44 1.97 0.43 3.58
C TRP A 44 1.38 -0.97 3.38
N LEU A 45 0.88 -1.26 2.19
CA LEU A 45 0.47 -2.59 1.77
C LEU A 45 1.61 -3.24 0.99
N THR A 46 2.16 -4.33 1.52
CA THR A 46 3.15 -5.15 0.81
C THR A 46 2.48 -6.41 0.29
N ILE A 47 2.52 -6.60 -1.03
CA ILE A 47 2.12 -7.83 -1.70
C ILE A 47 3.39 -8.56 -2.12
N LYS A 48 3.61 -9.74 -1.53
CA LYS A 48 4.69 -10.63 -1.96
C LYS A 48 4.21 -11.44 -3.15
N VAL A 49 4.82 -11.20 -4.30
CA VAL A 49 4.49 -11.84 -5.55
C VAL A 49 4.91 -13.29 -5.47
N GLN A 50 3.93 -14.16 -5.65
CA GLN A 50 4.12 -15.60 -5.66
C GLN A 50 4.32 -16.09 -7.10
N THR A 51 4.64 -17.37 -7.26
CA THR A 51 4.76 -18.01 -8.59
C THR A 51 3.50 -17.83 -9.44
N ASN A 52 2.34 -17.66 -8.81
CA ASN A 52 1.09 -17.30 -9.47
C ASN A 52 0.83 -15.78 -9.38
N ALA A 53 1.14 -15.09 -10.47
CA ALA A 53 0.93 -13.65 -10.60
C ALA A 53 -0.56 -13.25 -10.49
N GLN A 54 -1.48 -14.06 -11.03
CA GLN A 54 -2.92 -13.78 -10.98
C GLN A 54 -3.43 -13.75 -9.53
N GLU A 55 -3.01 -14.72 -8.72
CA GLU A 55 -3.38 -14.77 -7.31
C GLU A 55 -2.89 -13.54 -6.55
N SER A 56 -1.69 -13.05 -6.87
CA SER A 56 -1.12 -11.84 -6.27
C SER A 56 -1.92 -10.58 -6.65
N LEU A 57 -2.42 -10.52 -7.90
CA LEU A 57 -3.30 -9.44 -8.38
C LEU A 57 -4.68 -9.49 -7.70
N ASP A 58 -5.27 -10.67 -7.56
CA ASP A 58 -6.55 -10.86 -6.89
C ASP A 58 -6.47 -10.45 -5.41
N GLN A 59 -5.35 -10.79 -4.74
CA GLN A 59 -5.07 -10.35 -3.38
C GLN A 59 -4.96 -8.81 -3.29
N LEU A 60 -4.22 -8.17 -4.21
CA LEU A 60 -4.13 -6.72 -4.26
C LEU A 60 -5.52 -6.09 -4.42
N PHE A 61 -6.30 -6.56 -5.39
CA PHE A 61 -7.66 -6.05 -5.62
C PHE A 61 -8.56 -6.21 -4.39
N ALA A 62 -8.52 -7.37 -3.74
CA ALA A 62 -9.27 -7.61 -2.50
C ALA A 62 -8.85 -6.62 -1.41
N CYS A 63 -7.54 -6.42 -1.18
CA CYS A 63 -7.05 -5.46 -0.20
C CYS A 63 -7.47 -4.03 -0.52
N LEU A 64 -7.37 -3.58 -1.78
CA LEU A 64 -7.80 -2.25 -2.20
C LEU A 64 -9.29 -2.02 -1.92
N ARG A 65 -10.15 -2.97 -2.27
CA ARG A 65 -11.60 -2.89 -2.01
C ARG A 65 -11.92 -2.80 -0.53
N GLN A 66 -11.19 -3.55 0.30
CA GLN A 66 -11.37 -3.56 1.74
C GLN A 66 -10.90 -2.26 2.40
N LEU A 67 -9.78 -1.71 1.94
CA LEU A 67 -9.18 -0.46 2.44
C LEU A 67 -9.87 0.79 1.92
N TYR A 68 -10.67 0.70 0.85
CA TYR A 68 -11.36 1.82 0.23
C TYR A 68 -12.14 2.68 1.23
N ARG A 69 -13.05 2.07 2.00
CA ARG A 69 -13.87 2.80 3.00
C ARG A 69 -13.03 3.40 4.15
N PRO A 70 -12.06 2.68 4.75
CA PRO A 70 -11.12 3.28 5.69
C PRO A 70 -10.38 4.50 5.14
N LEU A 71 -9.81 4.39 3.94
CA LEU A 71 -9.03 5.46 3.31
C LEU A 71 -9.92 6.68 3.01
N MET A 72 -11.14 6.49 2.53
CA MET A 72 -12.10 7.58 2.30
C MET A 72 -12.39 8.44 3.54
N ARG A 73 -12.29 7.87 4.75
CA ARG A 73 -12.57 8.57 6.02
C ARG A 73 -11.35 9.34 6.54
N GLN A 74 -10.15 8.99 6.08
CA GLN A 74 -8.88 9.59 6.48
C GLN A 74 -8.43 10.61 5.43
N LYS A 75 -8.83 11.87 5.61
CA LYS A 75 -8.39 12.95 4.72
C LYS A 75 -6.88 13.17 4.86
N GLY A 76 -6.19 13.34 3.73
CA GLY A 76 -4.75 13.64 3.73
C GLY A 76 -3.87 12.44 4.08
N CYS A 77 -4.39 11.22 3.91
CA CYS A 77 -3.65 9.99 4.16
C CYS A 77 -2.83 9.56 2.93
N HIS A 78 -1.67 8.97 3.18
CA HIS A 78 -0.77 8.39 2.21
C HIS A 78 -0.89 6.87 2.24
N PHE A 79 -1.07 6.27 1.07
CA PHE A 79 -1.16 4.83 0.94
C PHE A 79 -0.13 4.33 -0.07
N TRP A 80 0.80 3.51 0.40
CA TRP A 80 1.85 2.92 -0.41
C TRP A 80 1.53 1.46 -0.70
N VAL A 81 1.54 1.11 -1.98
CA VAL A 81 1.47 -0.27 -2.45
C VAL A 81 2.88 -0.69 -2.87
N CYS A 82 3.44 -1.66 -2.15
CA CYS A 82 4.72 -2.29 -2.43
C CYS A 82 4.47 -3.66 -3.09
N TRP A 83 4.80 -3.75 -4.37
CA TRP A 83 4.78 -4.97 -5.16
C TRP A 83 6.15 -5.63 -5.09
N GLN A 84 6.26 -6.72 -4.35
CA GLN A 84 7.55 -7.28 -3.93
C GLN A 84 7.78 -8.70 -4.45
N GLY A 85 8.84 -8.91 -5.22
CA GLY A 85 9.29 -10.21 -5.69
C GLY A 85 9.71 -10.18 -7.16
N GLN A 86 10.20 -11.30 -7.68
CA GLN A 86 10.41 -11.44 -9.12
C GLN A 86 9.06 -11.47 -9.83
N THR A 87 8.86 -10.50 -10.73
CA THR A 87 7.60 -10.31 -11.44
C THR A 87 7.83 -10.27 -12.93
N ASP A 88 6.95 -10.90 -13.69
CA ASP A 88 6.86 -10.60 -15.10
C ASP A 88 6.33 -9.15 -15.30
N PRO A 89 6.71 -8.47 -16.39
CA PRO A 89 6.29 -7.09 -16.62
C PRO A 89 4.76 -6.90 -16.73
N MET A 90 4.02 -7.94 -17.14
CA MET A 90 2.58 -7.85 -17.34
C MET A 90 1.85 -7.81 -15.99
N SER A 91 2.27 -8.63 -15.03
CA SER A 91 1.70 -8.61 -13.68
C SER A 91 2.02 -7.33 -12.92
N GLU A 92 3.25 -6.81 -13.03
CA GLU A 92 3.59 -5.50 -12.46
C GLU A 92 2.73 -4.38 -13.07
N ALA A 93 2.53 -4.39 -14.40
CA ALA A 93 1.66 -3.43 -15.06
C ALA A 93 0.20 -3.52 -14.58
N GLY A 94 -0.30 -4.74 -14.35
CA GLY A 94 -1.62 -4.97 -13.75
C GLY A 94 -1.74 -4.40 -12.33
N ALA A 95 -0.74 -4.66 -11.48
CA ALA A 95 -0.71 -4.16 -10.11
C ALA A 95 -0.64 -2.62 -10.06
N LYS A 96 0.20 -2.04 -10.93
CA LYS A 96 0.27 -0.59 -11.13
C LYS A 96 -1.08 -0.04 -11.54
N ALA A 97 -1.72 -0.60 -12.57
CA ALA A 97 -3.03 -0.16 -13.08
C ALA A 97 -4.12 -0.19 -11.98
N LEU A 98 -4.22 -1.28 -11.21
CA LEU A 98 -5.13 -1.36 -10.06
C LEU A 98 -4.89 -0.24 -9.05
N THR A 99 -3.63 0.07 -8.79
CA THR A 99 -3.23 1.15 -7.88
C THR A 99 -3.60 2.53 -8.44
N GLN A 100 -3.47 2.75 -9.76
CA GLN A 100 -3.89 4.02 -10.39
C GLN A 100 -5.41 4.20 -10.36
N ILE A 101 -6.18 3.13 -10.57
CA ILE A 101 -7.65 3.16 -10.46
C ILE A 101 -8.06 3.55 -9.05
N ALA A 102 -7.48 2.90 -8.03
CA ALA A 102 -7.75 3.26 -6.64
C ALA A 102 -7.38 4.72 -6.32
N ALA A 103 -6.26 5.21 -6.88
CA ALA A 103 -5.84 6.60 -6.71
C ALA A 103 -6.87 7.58 -7.28
N LEU A 104 -7.39 7.29 -8.48
CA LEU A 104 -8.41 8.10 -9.13
C LEU A 104 -9.71 8.14 -8.32
N GLU A 105 -10.16 6.99 -7.82
CA GLU A 105 -11.38 6.91 -7.01
C GLU A 105 -11.25 7.69 -5.68
N LEU A 106 -10.06 7.70 -5.09
CA LEU A 106 -9.79 8.35 -3.81
C LEU A 106 -9.23 9.79 -3.93
N ALA A 107 -8.96 10.28 -5.14
CA ALA A 107 -8.44 11.62 -5.40
C ALA A 107 -9.34 12.73 -4.81
N ALA A 108 -10.66 12.58 -4.95
CA ALA A 108 -11.63 13.53 -4.40
C ALA A 108 -11.62 13.59 -2.85
N LYS A 109 -10.94 12.65 -2.19
CA LYS A 109 -10.79 12.56 -0.74
C LYS A 109 -9.41 12.98 -0.25
N GLN A 110 -8.57 13.52 -1.13
CA GLN A 110 -7.20 13.94 -0.81
C GLN A 110 -6.36 12.79 -0.22
N VAL A 111 -6.56 11.58 -0.72
CA VAL A 111 -5.71 10.42 -0.37
C VAL A 111 -4.68 10.27 -1.48
N SER A 112 -3.40 10.23 -1.12
CA SER A 112 -2.31 9.97 -2.06
C SER A 112 -2.05 8.47 -2.11
N ILE A 113 -2.11 7.86 -3.30
CA ILE A 113 -1.75 6.46 -3.47
C ILE A 113 -0.50 6.34 -4.34
N ASN A 114 0.50 5.64 -3.83
CA ASN A 114 1.81 5.48 -4.45
C ASN A 114 2.10 4.00 -4.73
N PHE A 115 2.78 3.70 -5.83
CA PHE A 115 3.15 2.34 -6.22
C PHE A 115 4.67 2.21 -6.30
N VAL A 116 5.21 1.16 -5.68
CA VAL A 116 6.63 0.80 -5.78
C VAL A 116 6.75 -0.67 -6.11
N SER A 117 7.61 -1.01 -7.06
CA SER A 117 8.01 -2.38 -7.38
C SER A 117 9.43 -2.63 -6.90
N THR A 118 9.68 -3.80 -6.32
CA THR A 118 11.01 -4.23 -5.85
C THR A 118 11.14 -5.74 -5.99
N THR A 119 12.31 -6.21 -6.41
CA THR A 119 12.63 -7.65 -6.49
C THR A 119 12.84 -8.27 -5.11
N GLU A 120 13.34 -7.48 -4.16
CA GLU A 120 13.70 -7.91 -2.81
C GLU A 120 12.87 -7.21 -1.73
N ARG A 121 13.03 -7.67 -0.48
CA ARG A 121 12.42 -7.02 0.68
C ARG A 121 12.88 -5.57 0.77
N MET A 122 11.93 -4.64 0.75
CA MET A 122 12.24 -3.22 0.91
C MET A 122 12.87 -2.94 2.29
N PRO A 123 14.13 -2.46 2.36
CA PRO A 123 14.78 -2.08 3.60
C PRO A 123 14.04 -0.93 4.28
N ASP A 124 14.03 -0.92 5.61
CA ASP A 124 13.31 0.12 6.38
C ASP A 124 13.88 1.52 6.11
N ALA A 125 15.20 1.65 5.87
CA ALA A 125 15.83 2.91 5.46
C ALA A 125 15.30 3.44 4.12
N LYS A 126 15.10 2.57 3.11
CA LYS A 126 14.48 2.98 1.83
C LYS A 126 13.01 3.34 2.03
N ARG A 127 12.29 2.61 2.88
CA ARG A 127 10.90 2.94 3.24
C ARG A 127 10.81 4.33 3.87
N GLN A 128 11.71 4.64 4.81
CA GLN A 128 11.77 5.95 5.46
C GLN A 128 12.05 7.08 4.45
N ALA A 129 13.01 6.89 3.54
CA ALA A 129 13.29 7.87 2.50
C ALA A 129 12.08 8.14 1.58
N LEU A 130 11.21 7.15 1.36
CA LEU A 130 9.97 7.32 0.60
C LEU A 130 8.88 8.08 1.38
N LEU A 131 8.88 8.00 2.71
CA LEU A 131 8.00 8.84 3.54
C LEU A 131 8.37 10.33 3.42
N ASP A 132 9.66 10.63 3.28
CA ASP A 132 10.19 11.99 3.14
C ASP A 132 10.08 12.55 1.71
N TRP A 133 9.64 11.72 0.74
CA TRP A 133 9.60 12.13 -0.67
C TRP A 133 8.58 13.27 -0.88
N PRO A 134 8.97 14.38 -1.54
CA PRO A 134 8.09 15.50 -1.79
C PRO A 134 6.91 15.09 -2.68
N GLN A 135 5.75 14.97 -2.05
CA GLN A 135 4.51 14.55 -2.69
C GLN A 135 4.13 15.59 -3.76
N SER A 136 3.87 15.14 -5.00
CA SER A 136 3.25 16.05 -5.97
C SER A 136 1.84 16.37 -5.46
N ARG A 137 1.41 17.64 -5.57
CA ARG A 137 0.01 18.03 -5.33
C ARG A 137 -0.96 17.43 -6.37
N TYR A 138 -0.47 16.56 -7.24
CA TYR A 138 -1.19 15.92 -8.33
C TYR A 138 -1.54 14.48 -7.94
N TYR A 139 -2.84 14.23 -7.83
CA TYR A 139 -3.49 12.98 -7.43
C TYR A 139 -3.36 11.88 -8.49
N THR A 140 -2.14 11.48 -8.79
CA THR A 140 -1.84 10.45 -9.79
C THR A 140 -0.85 9.47 -9.21
N ALA A 141 -1.12 8.18 -9.39
CA ALA A 141 -0.23 7.11 -8.98
C ALA A 141 1.19 7.34 -9.52
N GLN A 142 2.11 7.68 -8.63
CA GLN A 142 3.52 7.72 -8.92
C GLN A 142 4.05 6.30 -8.88
N SER A 143 4.80 5.91 -9.89
CA SER A 143 5.41 4.59 -10.00
C SER A 143 6.91 4.79 -10.08
N MET A 144 7.61 4.10 -9.18
CA MET A 144 9.06 4.16 -9.09
C MET A 144 9.62 2.77 -9.29
N SER A 145 10.54 2.64 -10.24
CA SER A 145 11.42 1.49 -10.36
C SER A 145 12.65 1.80 -9.52
N LEU A 146 12.78 1.17 -8.36
CA LEU A 146 13.97 1.30 -7.53
C LEU A 146 15.09 0.50 -8.22
N THR A 147 15.96 1.18 -8.96
CA THR A 147 17.19 0.57 -9.47
C THR A 147 18.19 0.46 -8.33
N GLU A 148 18.79 -0.72 -8.18
CA GLU A 148 19.82 -0.99 -7.17
C GLU A 148 21.06 -0.14 -7.47
N GLY A 149 21.61 0.46 -6.42
CA GLY A 149 22.93 1.08 -6.39
C GLY A 149 23.71 0.47 -5.24
#